data_AF-I3TAS6-F1
#
_entry.id   AF-I3TAS6-F1
#
_cell.length_a   1.000
_cell.length_b   1.000
_cell.length_c   1.000
_cell.angle_alpha   90.00
_cell.angle_beta   90.00
_cell.angle_gamma   90.00
#
_symmetry.space_group_name_H-M   'P 1'
#
loop_
_entity.id
_entity.type
_entity.pdbx_description
1 polymer ?
#
loop_
_entity_poly.entity_id
_entity_poly.type
_entity_poly.pdbx_seq_one_letter_code
_entity_poly.pdbx_strand_id
1 'polypeptide(L)'
;MGIPSAQVTVTEEQRDAAQLAKSKALHAISQGNLDQALDLLTEAILLNPHSAILYATRDSAKGYKARGMSRAMLGLWEEAARDLRVASNLDYDEEVGMSLKKVEPNARKIEEHRRKYERLRKQKGQKKSQPKKQQQAEAQDQEALSALKDGQVISIHSGGELETKLGAASKTSRLAIQYFTATWCGPCRFISPIYTSLAEKYPKVVFLKIDIDEARDVAARWNISSVPSFFFVKNGKEVDSAVGADKSTLERKIIQHAGSL
;
A
#
# COMPACT_ATOMS: atom_id res chain seq x y z
N MET A 1 10.87 -23.17 -25.05
CA MET A 1 10.93 -24.65 -24.97
C MET A 1 10.54 -25.05 -23.57
N GLY A 2 9.35 -25.64 -23.40
CA GLY A 2 8.87 -26.06 -22.09
C GLY A 2 9.70 -27.22 -21.57
N ILE A 3 10.10 -27.15 -20.30
CA ILE A 3 10.74 -28.25 -19.59
C ILE A 3 9.70 -29.37 -19.52
N PRO A 4 9.97 -30.59 -20.03
CA PRO A 4 9.02 -31.68 -19.91
C PRO A 4 8.93 -32.05 -18.42
N SER A 5 7.79 -31.78 -17.80
CA SER A 5 7.46 -32.40 -16.52
C SER A 5 7.39 -33.90 -16.78
N ALA A 6 8.41 -34.63 -16.36
CA ALA A 6 8.40 -36.09 -16.41
C ALA A 6 7.20 -36.56 -15.59
N GLN A 7 6.12 -36.95 -16.25
CA GLN A 7 5.02 -37.62 -15.60
C GLN A 7 5.58 -38.91 -15.01
N VAL A 8 5.60 -39.01 -13.69
CA VAL A 8 6.00 -40.24 -12.99
C VAL A 8 4.96 -41.29 -13.37
N THR A 9 5.29 -42.15 -14.34
CA THR A 9 4.41 -43.22 -14.78
C THR A 9 4.33 -44.28 -13.70
N VAL A 10 3.24 -44.30 -12.93
CA VAL A 10 3.00 -45.30 -11.87
C VAL A 10 2.66 -46.64 -12.51
N THR A 11 3.53 -47.62 -12.32
CA THR A 11 3.38 -49.01 -12.79
C THR A 11 2.26 -49.76 -12.05
N GLU A 12 1.75 -50.86 -12.62
CA GLU A 12 0.73 -51.68 -11.95
C GLU A 12 1.24 -52.26 -10.63
N GLU A 13 2.49 -52.73 -10.59
CA GLU A 13 3.14 -53.21 -9.36
C GLU A 13 3.16 -52.14 -8.24
N GLN A 14 3.47 -50.89 -8.59
CA GLN A 14 3.43 -49.77 -7.64
C GLN A 14 2.01 -49.47 -7.16
N ARG A 15 0.98 -49.65 -8.01
CA ARG A 15 -0.42 -49.47 -7.60
C ARG A 15 -0.86 -50.56 -6.63
N ASP A 16 -0.47 -51.81 -6.88
CA ASP A 16 -0.81 -52.94 -6.03
C ASP A 16 -0.10 -52.85 -4.67
N ALA A 17 1.19 -52.49 -4.68
CA ALA A 17 1.95 -52.21 -3.46
C ALA A 17 1.33 -51.06 -2.65
N ALA A 18 0.87 -50.00 -3.31
CA ALA A 18 0.19 -48.88 -2.65
C ALA A 18 -1.15 -49.30 -2.02
N GLN A 19 -1.95 -50.14 -2.70
CA GLN A 19 -3.20 -50.66 -2.13
C GLN A 19 -2.94 -51.59 -0.94
N LEU A 20 -1.90 -52.42 -1.01
CA LEU A 20 -1.50 -53.28 0.10
C LEU A 20 -1.05 -52.48 1.32
N ALA A 21 -0.20 -51.46 1.12
CA ALA A 21 0.24 -50.55 2.18
C ALA A 21 -0.96 -49.81 2.82
N LYS A 22 -1.91 -49.32 1.99
CA LYS A 22 -3.16 -48.73 2.47
C LYS A 22 -3.98 -49.70 3.32
N SER A 23 -4.13 -50.96 2.89
CA SER A 23 -4.88 -51.97 3.64
C SER A 23 -4.23 -52.25 5.00
N LYS A 24 -2.90 -52.38 5.04
CA LYS A 24 -2.14 -52.52 6.29
C LYS A 24 -2.32 -51.31 7.19
N ALA A 25 -2.34 -50.10 6.63
CA ALA A 25 -2.56 -48.89 7.40
C ALA A 25 -3.95 -48.85 8.04
N LEU A 26 -5.00 -49.21 7.30
CA LEU A 26 -6.37 -49.29 7.83
C LEU A 26 -6.48 -50.31 8.98
N HIS A 27 -5.77 -51.43 8.87
CA HIS A 27 -5.69 -52.42 9.93
C HIS A 27 -4.96 -51.86 11.17
N ALA A 28 -3.81 -51.19 10.99
CA ALA A 28 -3.08 -50.55 12.09
C ALA A 28 -3.94 -49.46 12.78
N ILE A 29 -4.73 -48.68 12.02
CA ILE A 29 -5.72 -47.74 12.56
C ILE A 29 -6.76 -48.47 13.42
N SER A 30 -7.27 -49.61 12.96
CA SER A 30 -8.28 -50.39 13.70
C SER A 30 -7.76 -50.94 15.02
N GLN A 31 -6.44 -51.18 15.10
CA GLN A 31 -5.75 -51.66 16.31
C GLN A 31 -5.26 -50.51 17.21
N GLY A 32 -5.51 -49.26 16.85
CA GLY A 32 -5.02 -48.09 17.59
C GLY A 32 -3.52 -47.85 17.45
N ASN A 33 -2.83 -48.54 16.52
CA ASN A 33 -1.40 -48.33 16.28
C ASN A 33 -1.18 -47.20 15.27
N LEU A 34 -1.35 -45.97 15.75
CA LEU A 34 -1.49 -44.77 14.94
C LEU A 34 -0.17 -44.36 14.24
N ASP A 35 0.98 -44.59 14.88
CA ASP A 35 2.28 -44.27 14.28
C ASP A 35 2.59 -45.21 13.10
N GLN A 36 2.37 -46.52 13.29
CA GLN A 36 2.50 -47.51 12.22
C GLN A 36 1.54 -47.22 11.05
N ALA A 37 0.32 -46.75 11.35
CA ALA A 37 -0.64 -46.35 10.33
C ALA A 37 -0.18 -45.13 9.50
N LEU A 38 0.45 -44.14 10.12
CA LEU A 38 0.98 -42.96 9.44
C LEU A 38 2.12 -43.33 8.48
N ASP A 39 3.03 -44.20 8.91
CA ASP A 39 4.14 -44.66 8.07
C ASP A 39 3.62 -45.42 6.84
N LEU A 40 2.67 -46.34 7.04
CA LEU A 40 2.08 -47.14 5.96
C LEU A 40 1.24 -46.29 4.98
N LEU A 41 0.53 -45.26 5.45
CA LEU A 41 -0.16 -44.30 4.57
C LEU A 41 0.82 -43.45 3.77
N THR A 42 1.95 -43.06 4.39
CA THR A 42 2.99 -42.29 3.72
C THR A 42 3.67 -43.13 2.63
N GLU A 43 4.01 -44.38 2.94
CA GLU A 43 4.52 -45.37 1.98
C GLU A 43 3.54 -45.55 0.80
N ALA A 44 2.25 -45.71 1.07
CA ALA A 44 1.23 -45.84 0.03
C ALA A 44 1.17 -44.62 -0.91
N ILE A 45 1.26 -43.40 -0.36
CA ILE A 45 1.24 -42.15 -1.15
C ILE A 45 2.52 -42.00 -1.99
N LEU A 46 3.67 -42.39 -1.46
CA LEU A 46 4.94 -42.36 -2.21
C LEU A 46 4.92 -43.35 -3.39
N LEU A 47 4.29 -44.51 -3.22
CA LEU A 47 4.14 -45.52 -4.27
C LEU A 47 3.12 -45.12 -5.34
N ASN A 48 2.04 -44.40 -4.97
CA ASN A 48 1.04 -43.92 -5.92
C ASN A 48 0.56 -42.49 -5.60
N PRO A 49 1.34 -41.47 -5.98
CA PRO A 49 1.07 -40.06 -5.63
C PRO A 49 -0.12 -39.46 -6.38
N HIS A 50 -0.66 -40.14 -7.39
CA HIS A 50 -1.82 -39.67 -8.15
C HIS A 50 -3.16 -40.24 -7.64
N SER A 51 -3.13 -41.10 -6.61
CA SER A 51 -4.34 -41.73 -6.07
C SER A 51 -5.10 -40.83 -5.11
N ALA A 52 -6.20 -40.24 -5.59
CA ALA A 52 -7.11 -39.43 -4.76
C ALA A 52 -7.67 -40.20 -3.54
N ILE A 53 -7.83 -41.51 -3.66
CA ILE A 53 -8.35 -42.38 -2.59
C ILE A 53 -7.38 -42.45 -1.41
N LEU A 54 -6.07 -42.43 -1.64
CA LEU A 54 -5.06 -42.47 -0.57
C LEU A 54 -5.07 -41.18 0.24
N TYR A 55 -5.19 -40.04 -0.43
CA TYR A 55 -5.36 -38.75 0.23
C TYR A 55 -6.68 -38.66 1.01
N ALA A 56 -7.78 -39.16 0.46
CA ALA A 56 -9.06 -39.24 1.16
C ALA A 56 -9.00 -40.13 2.43
N THR A 57 -8.20 -41.20 2.39
CA THR A 57 -8.00 -42.10 3.54
C THR A 57 -7.18 -41.43 4.64
N ARG A 58 -6.14 -40.68 4.25
CA ARG A 58 -5.33 -39.86 5.17
C ARG A 58 -6.13 -38.74 5.80
N ASP A 59 -7.03 -38.11 5.04
CA ASP A 59 -7.87 -37.00 5.48
C ASP A 59 -9.23 -37.49 6.04
N SER A 60 -9.26 -38.73 6.56
CA SER A 60 -10.39 -39.29 7.29
C SER A 60 -10.39 -38.86 8.76
N ALA A 61 -11.54 -38.94 9.43
CA ALA A 61 -11.65 -38.63 10.87
C ALA A 61 -10.60 -39.38 11.71
N LYS A 62 -10.38 -40.67 11.41
CA LYS A 62 -9.37 -41.51 12.06
C LYS A 62 -7.94 -41.07 11.74
N GLY A 63 -7.68 -40.64 10.50
CA GLY A 63 -6.38 -40.10 10.09
C GLY A 63 -6.04 -38.77 10.80
N TYR A 64 -7.01 -37.87 10.92
CA TYR A 64 -6.87 -36.64 11.70
C TYR A 64 -6.68 -36.92 13.21
N LYS A 65 -7.41 -37.90 13.76
CA LYS A 65 -7.24 -38.36 15.14
C LYS A 65 -5.81 -38.85 15.38
N ALA A 66 -5.32 -39.76 14.53
CA ALA A 66 -3.96 -40.30 14.58
C ALA A 66 -2.90 -39.19 14.60
N ARG A 67 -2.95 -38.33 13.59
CA ARG A 67 -1.98 -37.25 13.41
C ARG A 67 -2.03 -36.22 14.55
N GLY A 68 -3.24 -35.89 15.01
CA GLY A 68 -3.44 -34.95 16.12
C GLY A 68 -2.88 -35.47 17.45
N MET A 69 -3.06 -36.76 17.72
CA MET A 69 -2.51 -37.41 18.92
C MET A 69 -0.97 -37.46 18.90
N SER A 70 -0.36 -37.90 17.79
CA SER A 70 1.11 -37.93 17.68
C SER A 70 1.70 -36.51 17.79
N ARG A 71 1.07 -35.50 17.16
CA ARG A 71 1.48 -34.09 17.31
C ARG A 71 1.38 -33.58 18.75
N ALA A 72 0.38 -34.02 19.51
CA ALA A 72 0.27 -33.69 20.92
C ALA A 72 1.43 -34.28 21.74
N MET A 73 1.86 -35.51 21.43
CA MET A 73 3.03 -36.14 22.07
C MET A 73 4.33 -35.39 21.75
N LEU A 74 4.45 -34.85 20.54
CA LEU A 74 5.60 -34.03 20.11
C LEU A 74 5.56 -32.58 20.63
N GLY A 75 4.53 -32.19 21.40
CA GLY A 75 4.37 -30.83 21.90
C GLY A 75 3.96 -29.80 20.82
N LEU A 76 3.51 -30.26 19.66
CA LEU A 76 3.01 -29.43 18.57
C LEU A 76 1.54 -29.06 18.81
N TRP A 77 1.27 -28.40 19.94
CA TRP A 77 -0.09 -28.21 20.48
C TRP A 77 -1.07 -27.54 19.52
N GLU A 78 -0.63 -26.56 18.74
CA GLU A 78 -1.50 -25.86 17.79
C GLU A 78 -1.91 -26.75 16.61
N GLU A 79 -0.97 -27.54 16.09
CA GLU A 79 -1.24 -28.50 15.00
C GLU A 79 -2.10 -29.66 15.50
N ALA A 80 -1.79 -30.15 16.70
CA ALA A 80 -2.58 -31.17 17.38
C ALA A 80 -4.03 -30.73 17.60
N ALA A 81 -4.24 -29.50 18.11
CA ALA A 81 -5.58 -28.94 18.31
C ALA A 81 -6.36 -28.82 17.00
N ARG A 82 -5.70 -28.39 15.92
CA ARG A 82 -6.33 -28.28 14.59
C ARG A 82 -6.78 -29.64 14.09
N ASP A 83 -5.90 -30.64 14.11
CA ASP A 83 -6.22 -31.99 13.64
C ASP A 83 -7.33 -32.64 14.47
N LEU A 84 -7.24 -32.56 15.80
CA LEU A 84 -8.26 -33.15 16.67
C LEU A 84 -9.63 -32.45 16.53
N ARG A 85 -9.67 -31.14 16.28
CA ARG A 85 -10.93 -30.44 15.98
C ARG A 85 -11.54 -30.91 14.67
N VAL A 86 -10.71 -31.07 13.63
CA VAL A 86 -11.18 -31.61 12.34
C VAL A 86 -11.67 -33.04 12.51
N ALA A 87 -10.95 -33.88 13.25
CA ALA A 87 -11.38 -35.23 13.59
C ALA A 87 -12.76 -35.21 14.29
N SER A 88 -12.91 -34.42 15.35
CA SER A 88 -14.15 -34.30 16.12
C SER A 88 -15.33 -33.75 15.32
N ASN A 89 -15.07 -32.93 14.30
CA ASN A 89 -16.11 -32.39 13.42
C ASN A 89 -16.54 -33.40 12.35
N LEU A 90 -15.63 -34.28 11.93
CA LEU A 90 -15.90 -35.32 10.95
C LEU A 90 -16.59 -36.53 11.58
N ASP A 91 -16.14 -36.94 12.77
CA ASP A 91 -16.72 -38.04 13.53
C ASP A 91 -16.50 -37.76 15.03
N TYR A 92 -17.59 -37.74 15.80
CA TYR A 92 -17.49 -37.46 17.23
C TYR A 92 -17.03 -38.72 17.98
N ASP A 93 -15.86 -38.62 18.60
CA ASP A 93 -15.22 -39.70 19.35
C ASP A 93 -14.82 -39.17 20.74
N GLU A 94 -15.18 -39.90 21.79
CA GLU A 94 -14.95 -39.50 23.18
C GLU A 94 -13.45 -39.32 23.50
N GLU A 95 -12.59 -40.11 22.88
CA GLU A 95 -11.13 -40.04 23.03
C GLU A 95 -10.56 -38.78 22.39
N VAL A 96 -11.12 -38.35 21.26
CA VAL A 96 -10.78 -37.07 20.61
C VAL A 96 -11.20 -35.90 21.51
N GLY A 97 -12.39 -35.97 22.12
CA GLY A 97 -12.87 -34.97 23.06
C GLY A 97 -11.99 -34.84 24.31
N MET A 98 -11.54 -35.96 24.89
CA MET A 98 -10.59 -35.96 26.00
C MET A 98 -9.24 -35.36 25.61
N SER A 99 -8.72 -35.73 24.44
CA SER A 99 -7.46 -35.22 23.91
C SER A 99 -7.50 -33.71 23.66
N LEU A 100 -8.63 -33.19 23.14
CA LEU A 100 -8.83 -31.76 22.95
C LEU A 100 -8.76 -30.98 24.27
N LYS A 101 -9.40 -31.46 25.34
CA LYS A 101 -9.34 -30.81 26.67
C LYS A 101 -7.90 -30.62 27.16
N LYS A 102 -6.99 -31.55 26.82
CA LYS A 102 -5.57 -31.49 27.19
C LYS A 102 -4.76 -30.55 26.29
N VAL A 103 -5.04 -30.55 24.99
CA VAL A 103 -4.26 -29.82 23.99
C VAL A 103 -4.67 -28.34 23.88
N GLU A 104 -5.96 -28.02 24.02
CA GLU A 104 -6.50 -26.68 23.79
C GLU A 104 -5.87 -25.58 24.67
N PRO A 105 -5.70 -25.76 25.99
CA PRO A 105 -5.12 -24.71 26.82
C PRO A 105 -3.70 -24.35 26.41
N ASN A 106 -2.90 -25.33 25.99
CA ASN A 106 -1.53 -25.13 25.53
C ASN A 106 -1.50 -24.45 24.16
N ALA A 107 -2.35 -24.90 23.23
CA ALA A 107 -2.51 -24.26 21.92
C ALA A 107 -2.91 -22.78 22.04
N ARG A 108 -3.88 -22.46 22.92
CA ARG A 108 -4.33 -21.08 23.17
C ARG A 108 -3.20 -20.19 23.69
N LYS A 109 -2.40 -20.66 24.66
CA LYS A 109 -1.25 -19.91 25.20
C LYS A 109 -0.22 -19.56 24.13
N ILE A 110 0.09 -20.52 23.24
CA ILE A 110 1.04 -20.31 22.15
C ILE A 110 0.50 -19.28 21.16
N GLU A 111 -0.80 -19.40 20.83
CA GLU A 111 -1.45 -18.48 19.91
C GLU A 111 -1.49 -17.05 20.46
N GLU A 112 -1.87 -16.89 21.73
CA GLU A 112 -1.89 -15.59 22.41
C GLU A 112 -0.51 -14.94 22.47
N HIS A 113 0.53 -15.72 22.78
CA HIS A 113 1.90 -15.24 22.78
C HIS A 113 2.31 -14.76 21.39
N ARG A 114 2.14 -15.58 20.34
CA ARG A 114 2.46 -15.17 18.97
C ARG A 114 1.70 -13.91 18.55
N ARG A 115 0.40 -13.82 18.84
CA ARG A 115 -0.41 -12.62 18.58
C ARG A 115 0.14 -11.39 19.30
N LYS A 116 0.57 -11.52 20.56
CA LYS A 116 1.22 -10.44 21.31
C LYS A 116 2.51 -9.99 20.63
N TYR A 117 3.40 -10.92 20.27
CA TYR A 117 4.70 -10.59 19.66
C TYR A 117 4.56 -10.01 18.25
N GLU A 118 3.62 -10.48 17.44
CA GLU A 118 3.31 -9.89 16.15
C GLU A 118 2.83 -8.43 16.29
N ARG A 119 1.94 -8.16 17.25
CA ARG A 119 1.49 -6.78 17.55
C ARG A 119 2.66 -5.90 17.95
N LEU A 120 3.53 -6.35 18.86
CA LEU A 120 4.70 -5.58 19.27
C LEU A 120 5.67 -5.34 18.09
N ARG A 121 5.88 -6.33 17.23
CA ARG A 121 6.73 -6.18 16.03
C ARG A 121 6.15 -5.17 15.05
N LYS A 122 4.84 -5.23 14.78
CA LYS A 122 4.13 -4.24 13.94
C LYS A 122 4.22 -2.84 14.52
N GLN A 123 3.97 -2.68 15.82
CA GLN A 123 4.08 -1.37 16.51
C GLN A 123 5.52 -0.82 16.48
N LYS A 124 6.53 -1.65 16.72
CA LYS A 124 7.95 -1.24 16.63
C LYS A 124 8.32 -0.84 15.19
N GLY A 125 7.85 -1.59 14.19
CA GLY A 125 8.04 -1.24 12.78
C GLY A 125 7.41 0.10 12.43
N GLN A 126 6.17 0.33 12.86
CA GLN A 126 5.46 1.60 12.69
C GLN A 126 6.18 2.76 13.38
N LYS A 127 6.54 2.62 14.66
CA LYS A 127 7.29 3.63 15.42
C LYS A 127 8.66 3.97 14.82
N LYS A 128 9.36 3.00 14.20
CA LYS A 128 10.61 3.27 13.46
C LYS A 128 10.37 3.99 12.14
N SER A 129 9.25 3.73 11.47
CA SER A 129 8.91 4.36 10.19
C SER A 129 8.30 5.76 10.31
N GLN A 130 7.62 6.05 11.43
CA GLN A 130 7.02 7.36 11.72
C GLN A 130 8.02 8.53 11.63
N PRO A 131 9.15 8.54 12.35
CA PRO A 131 10.08 9.66 12.31
C PRO A 131 10.71 9.84 10.93
N LYS A 132 10.97 8.77 10.19
CA LYS A 132 11.47 8.88 8.80
C LYS A 132 10.46 9.51 7.87
N LYS A 133 9.18 9.10 7.95
CA LYS A 133 8.11 9.69 7.15
C LYS A 133 7.87 11.15 7.52
N GLN A 134 7.94 11.47 8.81
CA GLN A 134 7.74 12.82 9.33
C GLN A 134 8.88 13.75 8.91
N GLN A 135 10.14 13.33 9.08
CA GLN A 135 11.31 14.07 8.59
C GLN A 135 11.29 14.26 7.07
N GLN A 136 10.86 13.26 6.31
CA GLN A 136 10.78 13.34 4.86
C GLN A 136 9.66 14.28 4.41
N ALA A 137 8.51 14.29 5.11
CA ALA A 137 7.45 15.26 4.88
C ALA A 137 7.89 16.69 5.25
N GLU A 138 8.52 16.88 6.42
CA GLU A 138 9.06 18.17 6.86
C GLU A 138 10.12 18.71 5.89
N ALA A 139 11.02 17.85 5.40
CA ALA A 139 12.01 18.25 4.40
C ALA A 139 11.36 18.67 3.07
N GLN A 140 10.33 17.94 2.62
CA GLN A 140 9.58 18.28 1.41
C GLN A 140 8.77 19.57 1.56
N ASP A 141 8.22 19.83 2.75
CA ASP A 141 7.51 21.06 3.06
C ASP A 141 8.48 22.25 3.12
N GLN A 142 9.66 22.05 3.73
CA GLN A 142 10.72 23.07 3.78
C GLN A 142 11.29 23.36 2.39
N GLU A 143 11.46 22.34 1.55
CA GLU A 143 11.85 22.49 0.14
C GLU A 143 10.78 23.27 -0.65
N ALA A 144 9.50 22.91 -0.48
CA ALA A 144 8.38 23.62 -1.11
C ALA A 144 8.30 25.09 -0.66
N LEU A 145 8.52 25.38 0.63
CA LEU A 145 8.61 26.75 1.16
C LEU A 145 9.80 27.49 0.57
N SER A 146 10.98 26.88 0.51
CA SER A 146 12.19 27.50 -0.07
C SER A 146 12.06 27.79 -1.57
N ALA A 147 11.23 27.02 -2.28
CA ALA A 147 10.93 27.25 -3.69
C ALA A 147 10.08 28.51 -3.91
N LEU A 148 9.35 28.97 -2.89
CA LEU A 148 8.55 30.20 -2.94
C LEU A 148 9.37 31.35 -2.35
N LYS A 149 9.61 32.40 -3.14
CA LYS A 149 10.34 33.58 -2.67
C LYS A 149 9.33 34.61 -2.14
N ASP A 150 9.24 34.71 -0.82
CA ASP A 150 8.37 35.69 -0.17
C ASP A 150 8.80 37.12 -0.54
N GLY A 151 7.82 37.96 -0.86
CA GLY A 151 8.09 39.36 -1.19
C GLY A 151 8.63 39.61 -2.61
N GLN A 152 8.78 38.57 -3.44
CA GLN A 152 9.44 38.69 -4.74
C GLN A 152 8.59 38.14 -5.89
N VAL A 153 8.83 38.67 -7.08
CA VAL A 153 8.27 38.16 -8.33
C VAL A 153 9.19 37.09 -8.92
N ILE A 154 8.66 35.90 -9.17
CA ILE A 154 9.38 34.77 -9.75
C ILE A 154 9.12 34.73 -11.26
N SER A 155 10.18 34.83 -12.08
CA SER A 155 10.08 34.67 -13.53
C SER A 155 9.98 33.20 -13.90
N ILE A 156 9.04 32.83 -14.77
CA ILE A 156 8.76 31.47 -15.19
C ILE A 156 9.00 31.35 -16.69
N HIS A 157 9.79 30.35 -17.09
CA HIS A 157 10.23 30.18 -18.48
C HIS A 157 9.76 28.85 -19.10
N SER A 158 9.11 27.98 -18.32
CA SER A 158 8.58 26.69 -18.81
C SER A 158 7.36 26.24 -18.01
N GLY A 159 6.53 25.37 -18.59
CA GLY A 159 5.38 24.81 -17.86
C GLY A 159 5.77 23.91 -16.69
N GLY A 160 6.89 23.18 -16.76
CA GLY A 160 7.35 22.37 -15.62
C GLY A 160 7.73 23.22 -14.42
N GLU A 161 8.34 24.38 -14.66
CA GLU A 161 8.65 25.36 -13.61
C GLU A 161 7.35 25.94 -13.01
N LEU A 162 6.38 26.30 -13.87
CA LEU A 162 5.07 26.79 -13.43
C LEU A 162 4.35 25.79 -12.53
N GLU A 163 4.24 24.54 -12.99
CA GLU A 163 3.57 23.45 -12.27
C GLU A 163 4.24 23.21 -10.91
N THR A 164 5.57 23.28 -10.84
CA THR A 164 6.32 23.16 -9.59
C THR A 164 5.96 24.26 -8.60
N LYS A 165 5.92 25.53 -9.04
CA LYS A 165 5.57 26.65 -8.16
C LYS A 165 4.11 26.63 -7.74
N LEU A 166 3.19 26.31 -8.65
CA LEU A 166 1.77 26.15 -8.32
C LEU A 166 1.53 24.98 -7.36
N GLY A 167 2.25 23.87 -7.54
CA GLY A 167 2.22 22.74 -6.62
C GLY A 167 2.71 23.10 -5.21
N ALA A 168 3.83 23.84 -5.10
CA ALA A 168 4.34 24.34 -3.83
C ALA A 168 3.36 25.32 -3.16
N ALA A 169 2.75 26.23 -3.92
CA ALA A 169 1.72 27.14 -3.43
C ALA A 169 0.49 26.40 -2.91
N SER A 170 0.04 25.34 -3.62
CA SER A 170 -1.08 24.51 -3.20
C SER A 170 -0.79 23.74 -1.91
N LYS A 171 0.41 23.18 -1.76
CA LYS A 171 0.82 22.48 -0.53
C LYS A 171 0.83 23.42 0.68
N THR A 172 1.30 24.65 0.48
CA THR A 172 1.36 25.68 1.53
C THR A 172 0.07 26.49 1.68
N SER A 173 -1.00 26.13 0.95
CA SER A 173 -2.31 26.82 0.96
C SER A 173 -2.23 28.32 0.65
N ARG A 174 -1.24 28.73 -0.14
CA ARG A 174 -1.01 30.13 -0.55
C ARG A 174 -1.73 30.44 -1.85
N LEU A 175 -2.17 31.68 -1.98
CA LEU A 175 -2.64 32.22 -3.27
C LEU A 175 -1.42 32.39 -4.19
N ALA A 176 -1.51 31.90 -5.43
CA ALA A 176 -0.55 32.16 -6.49
C ALA A 176 -1.19 33.01 -7.59
N ILE A 177 -0.44 33.95 -8.14
CA ILE A 177 -0.89 34.86 -9.20
C ILE A 177 0.04 34.70 -10.38
N GLN A 178 -0.52 34.37 -11.53
CA GLN A 178 0.19 34.27 -12.79
C GLN A 178 -0.01 35.57 -13.57
N TYR A 179 1.06 36.33 -13.79
CA TYR A 179 1.07 37.54 -14.59
C TYR A 179 1.68 37.25 -15.96
N PHE A 180 0.82 37.15 -16.98
CA PHE A 180 1.22 37.05 -18.37
C PHE A 180 1.52 38.44 -18.96
N THR A 181 2.71 38.61 -19.51
CA THR A 181 3.25 39.89 -20.03
C THR A 181 3.96 39.70 -21.36
N ALA A 182 4.30 40.81 -22.02
CA ALA A 182 5.25 40.83 -23.12
C ALA A 182 6.13 42.09 -23.07
N THR A 183 7.35 42.03 -23.61
CA THR A 183 8.30 43.16 -23.64
C THR A 183 7.83 44.35 -24.49
N TRP A 184 7.06 44.07 -25.54
CA TRP A 184 6.48 45.04 -26.48
C TRP A 184 5.15 45.63 -26.00
N CYS A 185 4.59 45.14 -24.89
CA CYS A 185 3.32 45.59 -24.36
C CYS A 185 3.48 46.87 -23.51
N GLY A 186 2.96 48.00 -24.02
CA GLY A 186 2.98 49.30 -23.33
C GLY A 186 2.30 49.27 -21.93
N PRO A 187 1.04 48.83 -21.81
CA PRO A 187 0.37 48.71 -20.51
C PRO A 187 1.10 47.79 -19.51
N CYS A 188 1.78 46.76 -20.00
CA CYS A 188 2.58 45.85 -19.18
C CYS A 188 3.76 46.57 -18.51
N ARG A 189 4.39 47.55 -19.19
CA ARG A 189 5.46 48.38 -18.61
C ARG A 189 4.96 49.21 -17.43
N PHE A 190 3.71 49.67 -17.46
CA PHE A 190 3.10 50.41 -16.36
C PHE A 190 2.76 49.51 -15.17
N ILE A 191 2.15 48.35 -15.40
CA ILE A 191 1.69 47.47 -14.30
C ILE A 191 2.83 46.64 -13.69
N SER A 192 3.91 46.36 -14.43
CA SER A 192 5.03 45.54 -13.93
C SER A 192 5.67 46.05 -12.63
N PRO A 193 6.06 47.34 -12.48
CA PRO A 193 6.60 47.83 -11.21
C PRO A 193 5.57 47.77 -10.08
N ILE A 194 4.28 47.99 -10.37
CA ILE A 194 3.19 47.88 -9.39
C ILE A 194 3.05 46.43 -8.92
N TYR A 195 3.14 45.47 -9.85
CA TYR A 195 3.11 44.04 -9.54
C TYR A 195 4.26 43.63 -8.61
N THR A 196 5.47 44.17 -8.82
CA THR A 196 6.60 43.98 -7.90
C THR A 196 6.33 44.57 -6.52
N SER A 197 5.81 45.80 -6.42
CA SER A 197 5.44 46.39 -5.13
C SER A 197 4.33 45.62 -4.40
N LEU A 198 3.39 45.01 -5.14
CA LEU A 198 2.38 44.13 -4.56
C LEU A 198 3.01 42.83 -4.02
N ALA A 199 4.03 42.29 -4.69
CA ALA A 199 4.77 41.14 -4.17
C ALA A 199 5.38 41.42 -2.80
N GLU A 200 6.05 42.57 -2.65
CA GLU A 200 6.61 43.03 -1.38
C GLU A 200 5.54 43.25 -0.32
N LYS A 201 4.40 43.85 -0.69
CA LYS A 201 3.28 44.14 0.22
C LYS A 201 2.56 42.88 0.71
N TYR A 202 2.48 41.84 -0.12
CA TYR A 202 1.78 40.60 0.18
C TYR A 202 2.75 39.41 0.15
N PRO A 203 3.71 39.30 1.10
CA PRO A 203 4.78 38.32 1.04
C PRO A 203 4.27 36.86 1.11
N LYS A 204 3.09 36.63 1.70
CA LYS A 204 2.43 35.31 1.74
C LYS A 204 1.74 34.91 0.44
N VAL A 205 1.61 35.81 -0.54
CA VAL A 205 1.08 35.51 -1.88
C VAL A 205 2.26 35.22 -2.82
N VAL A 206 2.09 34.26 -3.72
CA VAL A 206 3.12 33.87 -4.68
C VAL A 206 2.91 34.64 -5.98
N PHE A 207 3.88 35.46 -6.36
CA PHE A 207 3.81 36.29 -7.57
C PHE A 207 4.68 35.67 -8.67
N LEU A 208 4.04 35.26 -9.77
CA LEU A 208 4.68 34.62 -10.91
C LEU A 208 4.57 35.54 -12.13
N LYS A 209 5.67 35.75 -12.85
CA LYS A 209 5.71 36.50 -14.10
C LYS A 209 6.04 35.55 -15.24
N ILE A 210 5.22 35.57 -16.29
CA ILE A 210 5.35 34.72 -17.46
C ILE A 210 5.39 35.63 -18.68
N ASP A 211 6.54 35.66 -19.37
CA ASP A 211 6.62 36.32 -20.67
C ASP A 211 6.07 35.38 -21.75
N ILE A 212 5.07 35.84 -22.50
CA ILE A 212 4.38 35.01 -23.51
C ILE A 212 5.27 34.66 -24.71
N ASP A 213 6.32 35.46 -24.97
CA ASP A 213 7.25 35.19 -26.05
C ASP A 213 8.29 34.13 -25.66
N GLU A 214 8.66 34.07 -24.37
CA GLU A 214 9.61 33.13 -23.80
C GLU A 214 8.97 31.79 -23.44
N ALA A 215 7.80 31.81 -22.77
CA ALA A 215 7.08 30.63 -22.29
C ALA A 215 5.82 30.33 -23.14
N ARG A 216 6.02 30.17 -24.45
CA ARG A 216 4.92 30.03 -25.44
C ARG A 216 4.02 28.83 -25.18
N ASP A 217 4.59 27.72 -24.71
CA ASP A 217 3.85 26.51 -24.35
C ASP A 217 2.90 26.75 -23.17
N VAL A 218 3.30 27.58 -22.22
CA VAL A 218 2.47 27.99 -21.09
C VAL A 218 1.37 28.94 -21.55
N ALA A 219 1.73 29.96 -22.34
CA ALA A 219 0.77 30.93 -22.87
C ALA A 219 -0.32 30.25 -23.72
N ALA A 220 0.05 29.26 -24.55
CA ALA A 220 -0.90 28.48 -25.33
C ALA A 220 -1.83 27.64 -24.43
N ARG A 221 -1.27 26.96 -23.41
CA ARG A 221 -2.06 26.15 -22.47
C ARG A 221 -3.08 26.96 -21.67
N TRP A 222 -2.73 28.19 -21.30
CA TRP A 222 -3.62 29.12 -20.60
C TRP A 222 -4.48 29.97 -21.54
N ASN A 223 -4.45 29.68 -22.85
CA ASN A 223 -5.23 30.36 -23.88
C ASN A 223 -5.12 31.90 -23.82
N ILE A 224 -3.89 32.40 -23.66
CA ILE A 224 -3.63 33.83 -23.52
C ILE A 224 -3.85 34.55 -24.84
N SER A 225 -4.86 35.40 -24.89
CA SER A 225 -5.24 36.20 -26.07
C SER A 225 -4.87 37.69 -25.95
N SER A 226 -4.58 38.17 -24.74
CA SER A 226 -4.21 39.56 -24.47
C SER A 226 -3.29 39.67 -23.26
N VAL A 227 -2.44 40.69 -23.26
CA VAL A 227 -1.56 41.03 -22.15
C VAL A 227 -1.71 42.52 -21.78
N PRO A 228 -1.60 42.89 -20.49
CA PRO A 228 -1.33 42.01 -19.35
C PRO A 228 -2.58 41.20 -18.93
N SER A 229 -2.39 39.93 -18.55
CA SER A 229 -3.44 39.07 -18.00
C SER A 229 -3.00 38.42 -16.69
N PHE A 230 -3.90 38.33 -15.73
CA PHE A 230 -3.65 37.83 -14.38
C PHE A 230 -4.60 36.68 -14.04
N PHE A 231 -4.05 35.56 -13.58
CA PHE A 231 -4.83 34.40 -13.11
C PHE A 231 -4.51 34.10 -11.67
N PHE A 232 -5.54 33.99 -10.85
CA PHE A 232 -5.46 33.72 -9.42
C PHE A 232 -5.72 32.25 -9.18
N VAL A 233 -4.76 31.55 -8.59
CA VAL A 233 -4.81 30.11 -8.34
C VAL A 233 -4.70 29.86 -6.84
N LYS A 234 -5.64 29.10 -6.29
CA LYS A 234 -5.63 28.68 -4.89
C LYS A 234 -6.03 27.22 -4.81
N ASN A 235 -5.32 26.42 -4.01
CA ASN A 235 -5.55 24.98 -3.86
C ASN A 235 -5.56 24.24 -5.21
N GLY A 236 -4.67 24.62 -6.13
CA GLY A 236 -4.53 24.02 -7.45
C GLY A 236 -5.65 24.35 -8.45
N LYS A 237 -6.57 25.27 -8.11
CA LYS A 237 -7.66 25.69 -9.00
C LYS A 237 -7.61 27.18 -9.27
N GLU A 238 -7.95 27.57 -10.49
CA GLU A 238 -8.23 28.97 -10.81
C GLU A 238 -9.45 29.42 -10.01
N VAL A 239 -9.29 30.49 -9.24
CA VAL A 239 -10.35 31.10 -8.42
C VAL A 239 -10.81 32.44 -8.98
N ASP A 240 -9.99 33.10 -9.82
CA ASP A 240 -10.32 34.37 -10.42
C ASP A 240 -9.35 34.73 -11.56
N SER A 241 -9.70 35.73 -12.37
CA SER A 241 -8.84 36.33 -13.38
C SER A 241 -9.08 37.84 -13.54
N ALA A 242 -8.12 38.53 -14.14
CA ALA A 242 -8.22 39.94 -14.53
C ALA A 242 -7.41 40.20 -15.80
N VAL A 243 -7.92 41.07 -16.67
CA VAL A 243 -7.25 41.46 -17.93
C VAL A 243 -7.06 42.98 -17.94
N GLY A 244 -5.90 43.43 -18.39
CA GLY A 244 -5.55 44.86 -18.49
C GLY A 244 -4.77 45.41 -17.29
N ALA A 245 -4.22 46.61 -17.47
CA ALA A 245 -3.32 47.25 -16.52
C ALA A 245 -4.07 48.07 -15.45
N ASP A 246 -4.93 47.43 -14.67
CA ASP A 246 -5.69 48.06 -13.57
C ASP A 246 -5.17 47.63 -12.19
N LYS A 247 -4.42 48.53 -11.55
CA LYS A 247 -3.90 48.36 -10.19
C LYS A 247 -5.00 48.08 -9.17
N SER A 248 -6.10 48.84 -9.22
CA SER A 248 -7.14 48.80 -8.19
C SER A 248 -7.89 47.47 -8.19
N THR A 249 -8.16 46.95 -9.39
CA THR A 249 -8.80 45.64 -9.57
C THR A 249 -7.88 44.50 -9.17
N LEU A 250 -6.60 44.58 -9.53
CA LEU A 250 -5.59 43.60 -9.13
C LEU A 250 -5.49 43.50 -7.61
N GLU A 251 -5.28 44.62 -6.91
CA GLU A 251 -5.13 44.66 -5.46
C GLU A 251 -6.39 44.20 -4.71
N ARG A 252 -7.58 44.59 -5.19
CA ARG A 252 -8.86 44.13 -4.63
C ARG A 252 -9.01 42.62 -4.69
N LYS A 253 -8.68 41.99 -5.83
CA LYS A 253 -8.73 40.53 -5.99
C LYS A 253 -7.71 39.81 -5.11
N ILE A 254 -6.52 40.40 -4.92
CA ILE A 254 -5.53 39.87 -3.96
C ILE A 254 -6.15 39.81 -2.56
N ILE A 255 -6.71 40.91 -2.08
CA ILE A 255 -7.34 40.99 -0.75
C ILE A 255 -8.48 39.98 -0.63
N GLN A 256 -9.32 39.84 -1.66
CA GLN A 256 -10.45 38.92 -1.67
C GLN A 256 -10.00 37.45 -1.52
N HIS A 257 -8.93 37.04 -2.22
CA HIS A 257 -8.55 35.62 -2.33
C HIS A 257 -7.40 35.19 -1.42
N ALA A 258 -6.59 36.13 -0.92
CA ALA A 258 -5.50 35.82 0.01
C ALA A 258 -6.02 35.34 1.38
N GLY A 259 -7.25 35.66 1.76
CA GLY A 259 -7.80 35.42 3.11
C GLY A 259 -7.30 36.46 4.11
N SER A 260 -7.85 36.48 5.33
CA SER A 260 -7.39 37.39 6.40
C SER A 260 -5.88 37.20 6.65
N LEU A 261 -5.11 38.26 6.43
CA LEU A 261 -3.65 38.32 6.50
C LEU A 261 -3.07 38.03 7.89
#